data_AF-A0A8J4UY29-F1
#
_entry.id   AF-A0A8J4UY29-F1
#
_cell.length_a   1.000
_cell.length_b   1.000
_cell.length_c   1.000
_cell.angle_alpha   90.00
_cell.angle_beta   90.00
_cell.angle_gamma   90.00
#
_symmetry.space_group_name_H-M   'P 1'
#
loop_
_entity.id
_entity.type
_entity.pdbx_description
1 polymer ?
#
loop_
_entity_poly.entity_id
_entity_poly.type
_entity_poly.pdbx_seq_one_letter_code
_entity_poly.pdbx_strand_id
1 'polypeptide(L)'
;MPALSKACKKTNTYNNNNNLNNMNNNNNNNNSIQGFLNNIFNSIFKKKKNNVQPSQQIANNEKSSSDSLGFENSICASNSSSSKYSKFSLLDFNLNSNNSSNSSIESEYINNNSNTRVLSNRFSKNNSSKYLNNVFELQEIDIFAIQELPEEVVVKISTYFSVEMMYNMSLTSSNFYRLMNDIGLWKLKVQEKYSGKSNQHSLLSNKMILDNQWKNYYHIKSLISQTKGNVSSTVLKTKGSSPSARYQHTGTVIGNSIYYIGGQETQVRRFDDIFKYDSEKNRFYRIECSGTPPPKFARHTSVAIQNKIYCFGGFDGSGIYFELSIFDPEKLTWTTATVSGNPPRSRTNHAAAAVGSKLYVYGGINRDGRWELQDLDEFFVFDTTDLSWREVKATGDVPTARCGHRLVSIGKKLYMFGGGAGDSWRERYNDIHIFDTETNVWRRIESPQPNVVHVCTFSSVFVMGSFIGVFGGQHLIRGKVTKKLYFFDVISETWSKQEFSGNSPNPRDMASANVLNNRVYVFGGYDGRAMDDMNVFDLSPKLKSLINTKFY
;
A
#
# COMPACT_ATOMS: atom_id res chain seq x y z
N MET A 1 -7.08 -26.24 -65.41
CA MET A 1 -5.85 -27.03 -65.19
C MET A 1 -4.96 -26.28 -64.22
N PRO A 2 -4.06 -26.94 -63.48
CA PRO A 2 -4.04 -28.37 -63.07
C PRO A 2 -4.64 -28.50 -61.63
N ALA A 3 -5.25 -29.59 -61.14
CA ALA A 3 -4.92 -31.03 -61.18
C ALA A 3 -3.61 -31.33 -60.41
N LEU A 4 -3.52 -32.19 -59.39
CA LEU A 4 -3.86 -33.62 -59.21
C LEU A 4 -3.74 -33.94 -57.68
N SER A 5 -4.02 -35.10 -57.07
CA SER A 5 -4.90 -36.31 -57.21
C SER A 5 -4.65 -37.18 -55.94
N LYS A 6 -5.46 -38.12 -55.42
CA LYS A 6 -6.72 -38.82 -55.78
C LYS A 6 -7.83 -38.41 -54.78
N ALA A 7 -8.96 -39.07 -54.41
CA ALA A 7 -9.53 -40.43 -54.41
C ALA A 7 -8.92 -41.46 -53.41
N CYS A 8 -9.67 -42.39 -52.78
CA CYS A 8 -11.05 -42.84 -53.05
C CYS A 8 -11.85 -43.33 -51.80
N LYS A 9 -13.12 -43.70 -52.03
CA LYS A 9 -14.21 -44.07 -51.10
C LYS A 9 -14.04 -45.43 -50.38
N LYS A 10 -14.69 -45.59 -49.20
CA LYS A 10 -15.49 -46.74 -48.67
C LYS A 10 -15.56 -46.71 -47.12
N THR A 11 -16.61 -47.07 -46.38
CA THR A 11 -18.05 -47.36 -46.67
C THR A 11 -18.87 -47.21 -45.38
N ASN A 12 -20.19 -47.00 -45.48
CA ASN A 12 -21.10 -47.10 -44.32
C ASN A 12 -21.32 -48.55 -43.88
N THR A 13 -21.43 -48.77 -42.56
CA THR A 13 -22.40 -49.72 -41.96
C THR A 13 -22.86 -49.19 -40.61
N TYR A 14 -24.16 -48.96 -40.44
CA TYR A 14 -24.78 -48.88 -39.11
C TYR A 14 -24.72 -50.26 -38.44
N ASN A 15 -24.67 -50.30 -37.11
CA ASN A 15 -25.37 -51.36 -36.38
C ASN A 15 -25.78 -50.86 -34.98
N ASN A 16 -27.07 -50.93 -34.68
CA ASN A 16 -27.56 -50.77 -33.32
C ASN A 16 -27.39 -52.09 -32.57
N ASN A 17 -27.10 -52.04 -31.27
CA ASN A 17 -27.80 -52.90 -30.32
C ASN A 17 -27.75 -52.32 -28.89
N ASN A 18 -28.82 -52.58 -28.14
CA ASN A 18 -28.97 -52.08 -26.77
C ASN A 18 -28.16 -52.90 -25.77
N ASN A 19 -27.81 -52.29 -24.64
CA ASN A 19 -27.98 -52.91 -23.33
C ASN A 19 -28.00 -51.86 -22.21
N LEU A 20 -29.05 -51.88 -21.38
CA LEU A 20 -29.04 -51.25 -20.07
C LEU A 20 -28.47 -52.25 -19.05
N ASN A 21 -27.62 -51.78 -18.14
CA ASN A 21 -27.85 -51.83 -16.68
C ASN A 21 -26.55 -51.59 -15.88
N ASN A 22 -26.66 -50.80 -14.80
CA ASN A 22 -25.80 -50.77 -13.61
C ASN A 22 -24.29 -50.43 -13.81
N MET A 23 -23.62 -49.64 -12.97
CA MET A 23 -23.77 -49.41 -11.53
C MET A 23 -23.48 -47.97 -11.09
N ASN A 24 -23.81 -47.68 -9.83
CA ASN A 24 -23.41 -46.51 -9.06
C ASN A 24 -21.90 -46.25 -9.08
N ASN A 25 -21.49 -44.97 -9.24
CA ASN A 25 -20.35 -44.40 -8.50
C ASN A 25 -20.30 -42.86 -8.65
N ASN A 26 -20.79 -42.12 -7.65
CA ASN A 26 -20.85 -40.65 -7.70
C ASN A 26 -20.26 -39.95 -6.46
N ASN A 27 -19.44 -40.64 -5.66
CA ASN A 27 -18.91 -40.14 -4.38
C ASN A 27 -17.45 -39.64 -4.42
N ASN A 28 -16.70 -39.85 -5.51
CA ASN A 28 -15.24 -39.63 -5.50
C ASN A 28 -14.79 -38.15 -5.63
N ASN A 29 -15.64 -37.24 -6.14
CA ASN A 29 -15.23 -35.85 -6.38
C ASN A 29 -15.07 -35.03 -5.09
N ASN A 30 -15.93 -35.25 -4.08
CA ASN A 30 -15.92 -34.47 -2.83
C ASN A 30 -14.61 -34.64 -2.06
N ASN A 31 -14.05 -35.85 -2.05
CA ASN A 31 -12.76 -36.13 -1.42
C ASN A 31 -11.59 -35.36 -2.05
N SER A 32 -11.62 -35.11 -3.38
CA SER A 32 -10.59 -34.29 -4.03
C SER A 32 -10.68 -32.80 -3.66
N ILE A 33 -11.91 -32.26 -3.55
CA ILE A 33 -12.13 -30.86 -3.17
C ILE A 33 -11.72 -30.66 -1.71
N GLN A 34 -12.13 -31.55 -0.82
CA GLN A 34 -11.78 -31.47 0.60
C GLN A 34 -10.28 -31.69 0.83
N GLY A 35 -9.62 -32.58 0.06
CA GLY A 35 -8.17 -32.73 0.06
C GLY A 35 -7.44 -31.48 -0.46
N PHE A 36 -7.93 -30.85 -1.52
CA PHE A 36 -7.36 -29.61 -2.07
C PHE A 36 -7.51 -28.42 -1.11
N LEU A 37 -8.70 -28.24 -0.55
CA LEU A 37 -8.96 -27.23 0.49
C LEU A 37 -8.09 -27.47 1.73
N ASN A 38 -8.02 -28.72 2.23
CA ASN A 38 -7.14 -29.07 3.34
C ASN A 38 -5.66 -28.79 3.02
N ASN A 39 -5.22 -28.98 1.78
CA ASN A 39 -3.86 -28.62 1.36
C ASN A 39 -3.65 -27.10 1.28
N ILE A 40 -4.65 -26.32 0.86
CA ILE A 40 -4.61 -24.85 0.93
C ILE A 40 -4.52 -24.39 2.39
N PHE A 41 -5.45 -24.81 3.26
CA PHE A 41 -5.44 -24.43 4.69
C PHE A 41 -4.14 -24.86 5.39
N ASN A 42 -3.69 -26.12 5.21
CA ASN A 42 -2.41 -26.56 5.77
C ASN A 42 -1.20 -25.79 5.21
N SER A 43 -1.23 -25.37 3.93
CA SER A 43 -0.16 -24.55 3.33
C SER A 43 -0.11 -23.12 3.88
N ILE A 44 -1.23 -22.57 4.36
CA ILE A 44 -1.29 -21.20 4.89
C ILE A 44 -0.84 -21.16 6.36
N PHE A 45 -1.20 -22.17 7.18
CA PHE A 45 -1.15 -22.06 8.64
C PHE A 45 -0.03 -22.86 9.36
N LYS A 46 0.75 -23.71 8.69
CA LYS A 46 1.66 -24.69 9.36
C LYS A 46 2.90 -24.18 10.12
N LYS A 47 3.12 -22.86 10.30
CA LYS A 47 4.26 -22.31 11.05
C LYS A 47 3.88 -21.67 12.40
N LYS A 48 3.20 -22.45 13.25
CA LYS A 48 2.94 -22.11 14.67
C LYS A 48 2.96 -23.36 15.58
N LYS A 49 4.05 -24.14 15.55
CA LYS A 49 4.36 -25.18 16.55
C LYS A 49 5.87 -25.46 16.60
N ASN A 50 6.54 -24.83 17.55
CA ASN A 50 7.75 -25.25 18.27
C ASN A 50 8.10 -24.13 19.28
N ASN A 51 8.42 -24.52 20.53
CA ASN A 51 8.71 -23.68 21.72
C ASN A 51 7.54 -23.33 22.65
N VAL A 52 7.01 -24.36 23.34
CA VAL A 52 6.61 -24.26 24.76
C VAL A 52 7.06 -25.55 25.46
N GLN A 53 7.85 -25.44 26.53
CA GLN A 53 7.99 -26.49 27.55
C GLN A 53 7.20 -26.07 28.80
N PRO A 54 6.71 -27.01 29.63
CA PRO A 54 5.84 -26.69 30.76
C PRO A 54 6.61 -26.46 32.07
N SER A 55 6.23 -25.39 32.78
CA SER A 55 6.36 -25.23 34.24
C SER A 55 4.99 -24.73 34.74
N GLN A 56 4.25 -25.57 35.47
CA GLN A 56 4.25 -25.72 36.94
C GLN A 56 3.57 -24.54 37.68
N GLN A 57 2.71 -24.92 38.63
CA GLN A 57 1.85 -24.04 39.44
C GLN A 57 2.64 -23.35 40.56
N ILE A 58 2.09 -22.27 41.13
CA ILE A 58 1.88 -22.13 42.59
C ILE A 58 0.93 -20.94 42.90
N ALA A 59 0.34 -21.00 44.09
CA ALA A 59 -0.82 -20.29 44.64
C ALA A 59 -0.90 -18.74 44.53
N ASN A 60 -2.14 -18.26 44.67
CA ASN A 60 -2.46 -16.90 45.12
C ASN A 60 -1.98 -16.68 46.57
N ASN A 61 -1.71 -15.42 46.93
CA ASN A 61 -2.00 -14.89 48.26
C ASN A 61 -2.11 -13.36 48.22
N GLU A 62 -3.12 -12.81 48.88
CA GLU A 62 -3.22 -11.37 49.17
C GLU A 62 -2.55 -11.06 50.52
N LYS A 63 -1.93 -9.87 50.67
CA LYS A 63 -2.22 -8.97 51.81
C LYS A 63 -1.47 -7.62 51.81
N SER A 64 -2.25 -6.58 52.15
CA SER A 64 -1.95 -5.42 53.01
C SER A 64 -0.71 -4.52 52.77
N SER A 65 -0.99 -3.22 52.56
CA SER A 65 -0.36 -2.01 53.17
C SER A 65 1.18 -1.85 53.15
N SER A 66 1.75 -0.66 52.93
CA SER A 66 1.40 0.57 53.67
C SER A 66 1.76 1.89 52.95
N ASP A 67 1.40 2.98 53.62
CA ASP A 67 1.36 4.38 53.16
C ASP A 67 2.71 5.10 52.95
N SER A 68 2.61 6.33 52.44
CA SER A 68 3.48 7.54 52.59
C SER A 68 4.03 8.11 51.28
N LEU A 69 4.26 9.43 51.11
CA LEU A 69 3.62 10.68 51.59
C LEU A 69 4.24 11.83 50.75
N GLY A 70 3.60 13.01 50.70
CA GLY A 70 4.05 14.19 49.94
C GLY A 70 2.97 14.68 48.96
N PHE A 71 2.33 15.85 49.09
CA PHE A 71 2.85 17.22 49.33
C PHE A 71 3.86 17.64 48.21
N GLU A 72 3.66 18.73 47.46
CA GLU A 72 2.67 19.82 47.63
C GLU A 72 2.33 20.63 46.36
N ASN A 73 1.14 21.27 46.38
CA ASN A 73 0.79 22.67 46.08
C ASN A 73 1.60 23.55 45.08
N SER A 74 1.02 24.57 44.40
CA SER A 74 -0.40 24.97 44.13
C SER A 74 -0.47 26.25 43.26
N ILE A 75 -1.71 26.70 42.93
CA ILE A 75 -2.12 28.09 42.57
C ILE A 75 -1.63 28.60 41.18
N CYS A 76 -2.41 29.27 40.31
CA CYS A 76 -3.54 30.22 40.39
C CYS A 76 -4.55 29.91 39.23
N ALA A 77 -5.87 30.20 39.17
CA ALA A 77 -6.76 31.27 39.70
C ALA A 77 -6.50 32.69 39.10
N SER A 78 -7.49 33.48 38.65
CA SER A 78 -8.92 33.28 38.36
C SER A 78 -9.47 34.48 37.51
N ASN A 79 -10.80 34.51 37.28
CA ASN A 79 -11.61 35.64 36.74
C ASN A 79 -11.52 35.91 35.22
N SER A 80 -12.57 36.11 34.40
CA SER A 80 -14.05 36.31 34.49
C SER A 80 -14.56 37.70 34.10
N SER A 81 -15.52 37.72 33.16
CA SER A 81 -16.53 38.78 32.95
C SER A 81 -17.65 38.24 32.04
N SER A 82 -18.84 38.84 32.11
CA SER A 82 -20.08 38.40 31.42
C SER A 82 -20.51 39.46 30.38
N SER A 83 -21.49 39.29 29.49
CA SER A 83 -22.75 38.51 29.47
C SER A 83 -23.18 38.29 27.99
N LYS A 84 -24.32 37.72 27.54
CA LYS A 84 -25.72 37.68 28.03
C LYS A 84 -26.48 36.42 27.55
N TYR A 85 -27.73 36.32 28.01
CA TYR A 85 -28.85 35.49 27.52
C TYR A 85 -29.12 35.66 26.00
N SER A 86 -29.85 34.80 25.29
CA SER A 86 -30.85 33.75 25.64
C SER A 86 -31.02 32.83 24.40
N LYS A 87 -31.73 31.69 24.32
CA LYS A 87 -32.56 30.75 25.15
C LYS A 87 -32.73 29.47 24.25
N PHE A 88 -33.32 28.30 24.53
CA PHE A 88 -33.87 27.44 25.62
C PHE A 88 -34.18 26.08 24.91
N SER A 89 -34.43 24.89 25.50
CA SER A 89 -34.15 24.26 26.79
C SER A 89 -34.71 22.81 26.72
N LEU A 90 -33.98 21.78 27.14
CA LEU A 90 -34.52 20.40 27.25
C LEU A 90 -33.93 19.67 28.47
N LEU A 91 -34.77 19.59 29.51
CA LEU A 91 -34.64 18.95 30.82
C LEU A 91 -36.10 18.55 31.18
N ASP A 92 -36.43 17.52 31.95
CA ASP A 92 -35.68 16.41 32.55
C ASP A 92 -36.71 15.30 32.85
N PHE A 93 -36.27 14.08 33.19
CA PHE A 93 -36.46 13.49 34.53
C PHE A 93 -36.18 11.98 34.59
N ASN A 94 -35.58 11.57 35.71
CA ASN A 94 -35.33 10.18 36.09
C ASN A 94 -36.60 9.47 36.57
N LEU A 95 -36.54 8.13 36.66
CA LEU A 95 -36.98 7.41 37.86
C LEU A 95 -36.21 6.09 38.03
N ASN A 96 -35.84 5.75 39.26
CA ASN A 96 -35.19 4.50 39.66
C ASN A 96 -36.18 3.58 40.39
N SER A 97 -36.10 2.26 40.17
CA SER A 97 -36.55 1.24 41.13
C SER A 97 -35.86 -0.10 40.87
N ASN A 98 -35.69 -0.91 41.92
CA ASN A 98 -34.88 -2.14 41.93
C ASN A 98 -35.69 -3.44 41.75
N ASN A 99 -34.95 -4.56 41.73
CA ASN A 99 -35.32 -5.93 42.15
C ASN A 99 -35.88 -6.94 41.13
N SER A 100 -34.93 -7.75 40.62
CA SER A 100 -34.86 -9.22 40.81
C SER A 100 -35.85 -10.21 40.16
N SER A 101 -35.26 -11.34 39.78
CA SER A 101 -35.79 -12.72 39.74
C SER A 101 -36.36 -13.26 38.42
N ASN A 102 -36.30 -14.59 38.32
CA ASN A 102 -36.47 -15.42 37.13
C ASN A 102 -37.91 -15.43 36.59
N SER A 103 -38.08 -15.55 35.28
CA SER A 103 -38.57 -16.80 34.66
C SER A 103 -38.74 -16.69 33.14
N SER A 104 -38.87 -17.85 32.49
CA SER A 104 -39.21 -18.01 31.08
C SER A 104 -40.72 -18.02 30.84
N ILE A 105 -41.20 -17.40 29.76
CA ILE A 105 -42.29 -17.91 28.89
C ILE A 105 -42.33 -17.09 27.59
N GLU A 106 -42.85 -17.69 26.52
CA GLU A 106 -42.88 -17.14 25.16
C GLU A 106 -44.08 -16.20 24.93
N SER A 107 -43.96 -15.29 23.95
CA SER A 107 -45.06 -14.92 23.07
C SER A 107 -44.52 -14.22 21.82
N GLU A 108 -44.95 -14.70 20.65
CA GLU A 108 -44.62 -14.09 19.36
C GLU A 108 -45.62 -12.95 19.02
N TYR A 109 -45.12 -11.87 18.42
CA TYR A 109 -45.87 -11.10 17.43
C TYR A 109 -44.92 -10.66 16.31
N ILE A 110 -45.43 -10.57 15.08
CA ILE A 110 -44.67 -10.74 13.83
C ILE A 110 -44.74 -9.49 12.92
N ASN A 111 -43.76 -9.36 12.02
CA ASN A 111 -43.54 -8.28 11.02
C ASN A 111 -43.00 -6.95 11.60
N ASN A 112 -42.03 -6.24 11.00
CA ASN A 112 -41.22 -6.47 9.79
C ASN A 112 -39.92 -5.60 9.88
N ASN A 113 -38.91 -5.60 9.01
CA ASN A 113 -38.70 -6.21 7.68
C ASN A 113 -37.20 -6.51 7.42
N SER A 114 -36.89 -7.04 6.21
CA SER A 114 -35.60 -6.93 5.49
C SER A 114 -34.32 -7.16 6.32
N ASN A 115 -34.05 -8.42 6.67
CA ASN A 115 -32.72 -8.89 7.04
C ASN A 115 -32.48 -10.29 6.47
N THR A 116 -31.64 -10.41 5.43
CA THR A 116 -31.21 -11.70 4.87
C THR A 116 -30.23 -12.39 5.81
N ARG A 117 -30.74 -13.03 6.86
CA ARG A 117 -29.96 -13.88 7.76
C ARG A 117 -29.49 -15.13 7.00
N VAL A 118 -28.21 -15.21 6.70
CA VAL A 118 -27.57 -16.47 6.31
C VAL A 118 -27.64 -17.43 7.51
N LEU A 119 -28.30 -18.57 7.34
CA LEU A 119 -28.35 -19.61 8.36
C LEU A 119 -26.97 -20.24 8.53
N SER A 120 -26.29 -19.94 9.63
CA SER A 120 -25.07 -20.63 10.03
C SER A 120 -25.42 -22.01 10.59
N ASN A 121 -25.09 -23.06 9.84
CA ASN A 121 -25.38 -24.45 10.21
C ASN A 121 -24.59 -24.88 11.46
N ARG A 122 -25.18 -24.62 12.64
CA ARG A 122 -24.84 -25.30 13.89
C ARG A 122 -25.27 -26.76 13.79
N PHE A 123 -24.37 -27.64 13.34
CA PHE A 123 -24.60 -29.09 13.45
C PHE A 123 -24.64 -29.48 14.93
N SER A 124 -25.85 -29.79 15.42
CA SER A 124 -26.08 -30.29 16.78
C SER A 124 -25.45 -31.68 16.93
N LYS A 125 -24.56 -31.85 17.92
CA LYS A 125 -24.10 -33.18 18.33
C LYS A 125 -25.30 -33.98 18.89
N ASN A 126 -25.63 -35.10 18.26
CA ASN A 126 -26.40 -36.17 18.89
C ASN A 126 -25.73 -37.50 18.55
N ASN A 127 -25.35 -38.26 19.58
CA ASN A 127 -24.57 -39.49 19.44
C ASN A 127 -25.48 -40.69 19.16
N SER A 128 -25.25 -41.41 18.07
CA SER A 128 -25.48 -42.87 18.00
C SER A 128 -24.74 -43.50 16.82
N SER A 129 -24.51 -44.81 16.92
CA SER A 129 -23.73 -45.65 16.00
C SER A 129 -22.21 -45.38 15.96
N LYS A 130 -21.46 -46.46 15.71
CA LYS A 130 -19.99 -46.55 15.80
C LYS A 130 -19.33 -46.11 14.48
N TYR A 131 -18.00 -45.98 14.49
CA TYR A 131 -17.11 -45.65 13.36
C TYR A 131 -17.07 -44.16 12.93
N LEU A 132 -16.56 -43.26 13.78
CA LEU A 132 -15.85 -42.03 13.36
C LEU A 132 -15.12 -41.33 14.54
N ASN A 133 -14.00 -41.89 15.01
CA ASN A 133 -13.10 -41.24 15.95
C ASN A 133 -11.82 -40.74 15.25
N ASN A 134 -11.13 -39.77 15.87
CA ASN A 134 -9.79 -39.24 15.52
C ASN A 134 -9.71 -38.26 14.33
N VAL A 135 -10.49 -37.17 14.37
CA VAL A 135 -10.16 -35.91 13.64
C VAL A 135 -10.42 -34.65 14.48
N PHE A 136 -11.50 -34.60 15.26
CA PHE A 136 -12.04 -33.35 15.81
C PHE A 136 -11.74 -33.08 17.29
N GLU A 137 -10.46 -32.86 17.61
CA GLU A 137 -10.06 -31.90 18.65
C GLU A 137 -9.43 -30.68 17.98
N LEU A 138 -10.28 -29.83 17.40
CA LEU A 138 -9.87 -28.57 16.79
C LEU A 138 -10.11 -27.44 17.79
N GLN A 139 -9.01 -26.92 18.35
CA GLN A 139 -9.00 -25.62 19.02
C GLN A 139 -9.37 -24.53 18.02
N GLU A 140 -10.08 -23.51 18.53
CA GLU A 140 -10.67 -22.34 17.84
C GLU A 140 -10.19 -22.11 16.39
N ILE A 141 -11.07 -22.42 15.44
CA ILE A 141 -10.89 -22.08 14.02
C ILE A 141 -11.49 -20.70 13.79
N ASP A 142 -10.66 -19.72 13.41
CA ASP A 142 -11.12 -18.45 12.85
C ASP A 142 -11.93 -18.73 11.57
N ILE A 143 -13.26 -18.53 11.63
CA ILE A 143 -14.16 -18.75 10.50
C ILE A 143 -14.06 -17.56 9.54
N PHE A 144 -13.06 -17.59 8.65
CA PHE A 144 -12.92 -16.62 7.57
C PHE A 144 -14.07 -16.69 6.58
N ALA A 145 -14.68 -15.54 6.24
CA ALA A 145 -15.75 -15.51 5.26
C ALA A 145 -15.17 -15.50 3.84
N ILE A 146 -15.71 -16.32 2.94
CA ILE A 146 -15.28 -16.37 1.53
C ILE A 146 -15.53 -15.04 0.77
N GLN A 147 -16.33 -14.12 1.34
CA GLN A 147 -16.52 -12.76 0.83
C GLN A 147 -15.36 -11.79 1.20
N GLU A 148 -14.53 -12.13 2.19
CA GLU A 148 -13.36 -11.34 2.60
C GLU A 148 -12.10 -11.70 1.79
N LEU A 149 -12.16 -12.79 1.02
CA LEU A 149 -11.14 -13.13 0.04
C LEU A 149 -11.27 -12.18 -1.17
N PRO A 150 -10.17 -11.61 -1.68
CA PRO A 150 -10.21 -10.79 -2.88
C PRO A 150 -10.72 -11.53 -4.11
N GLU A 151 -11.24 -10.75 -5.05
CA GLU A 151 -12.06 -11.19 -6.19
C GLU A 151 -11.39 -12.26 -7.04
N GLU A 152 -10.09 -12.14 -7.26
CA GLU A 152 -9.27 -13.03 -8.07
C GLU A 152 -9.05 -14.38 -7.36
N VAL A 153 -9.03 -14.38 -6.02
CA VAL A 153 -9.04 -15.61 -5.20
C VAL A 153 -10.40 -16.26 -5.26
N VAL A 154 -11.48 -15.49 -5.11
CA VAL A 154 -12.86 -15.99 -5.23
C VAL A 154 -13.08 -16.61 -6.60
N VAL A 155 -12.71 -15.92 -7.68
CA VAL A 155 -12.78 -16.42 -9.06
C VAL A 155 -11.90 -17.65 -9.24
N LYS A 156 -10.66 -17.68 -8.71
CA LYS A 156 -9.80 -18.87 -8.78
C LYS A 156 -10.41 -20.07 -8.06
N ILE A 157 -10.98 -19.89 -6.86
CA ILE A 157 -11.71 -20.95 -6.14
C ILE A 157 -12.95 -21.37 -6.95
N SER A 158 -13.64 -20.42 -7.58
CA SER A 158 -14.82 -20.67 -8.41
C SER A 158 -14.55 -21.51 -9.66
N THR A 159 -13.30 -21.56 -10.15
CA THR A 159 -12.92 -22.53 -11.21
C THR A 159 -13.13 -23.99 -10.78
N TYR A 160 -13.09 -24.28 -9.47
CA TYR A 160 -13.32 -25.62 -8.90
C TYR A 160 -14.77 -25.88 -8.50
N PHE A 161 -15.66 -24.89 -8.54
CA PHE A 161 -17.08 -25.06 -8.21
C PHE A 161 -17.86 -25.74 -9.35
N SER A 162 -18.97 -26.40 -8.99
CA SER A 162 -19.98 -26.80 -9.97
C SER A 162 -20.74 -25.59 -10.50
N VAL A 163 -21.34 -25.70 -11.68
CA VAL A 163 -22.20 -24.66 -12.26
C VAL A 163 -23.36 -24.29 -11.31
N GLU A 164 -23.93 -25.29 -10.63
CA GLU A 164 -24.96 -25.12 -9.61
C GLU A 164 -24.45 -24.36 -8.38
N MET A 165 -23.23 -24.65 -7.90
CA MET A 165 -22.64 -23.96 -6.76
C MET A 165 -22.26 -22.50 -7.10
N MET A 166 -21.79 -22.24 -8.32
CA MET A 166 -21.60 -20.87 -8.83
C MET A 166 -22.93 -20.10 -8.87
N TYR A 167 -23.98 -20.71 -9.42
CA TYR A 167 -25.33 -20.13 -9.46
C TYR A 167 -25.86 -19.84 -8.05
N ASN A 168 -25.81 -20.82 -7.14
CA ASN A 168 -26.28 -20.66 -5.77
C ASN A 168 -25.50 -19.57 -5.02
N MET A 169 -24.18 -19.47 -5.19
CA MET A 169 -23.41 -18.36 -4.62
C MET A 169 -23.79 -17.00 -5.24
N SER A 170 -24.09 -16.94 -6.54
CA SER A 170 -24.53 -15.72 -7.22
C SER A 170 -25.81 -15.12 -6.60
N LEU A 171 -26.67 -15.95 -6.00
CA LEU A 171 -27.90 -15.53 -5.31
C LEU A 171 -27.66 -14.98 -3.90
N THR A 172 -26.48 -15.19 -3.29
CA THR A 172 -26.24 -14.84 -1.87
C THR A 172 -25.71 -13.42 -1.64
N SER A 173 -25.19 -12.75 -2.67
CA SER A 173 -24.60 -11.41 -2.56
C SER A 173 -24.42 -10.79 -3.95
N SER A 174 -24.63 -9.47 -4.07
CA SER A 174 -24.36 -8.72 -5.30
C SER A 174 -22.89 -8.84 -5.76
N ASN A 175 -21.95 -9.02 -4.82
CA ASN A 175 -20.54 -9.21 -5.18
C ASN A 175 -20.32 -10.60 -5.80
N PHE A 176 -20.85 -11.66 -5.18
CA PHE A 176 -20.81 -12.99 -5.81
C PHE A 176 -21.65 -13.06 -7.09
N TYR A 177 -22.74 -12.31 -7.22
CA TYR A 177 -23.48 -12.21 -8.48
C TYR A 177 -22.57 -11.74 -9.62
N ARG A 178 -21.81 -10.65 -9.41
CA ARG A 178 -20.86 -10.16 -10.42
C ARG A 178 -19.74 -11.17 -10.69
N LEU A 179 -19.12 -11.73 -9.65
CA LEU A 179 -17.97 -12.63 -9.79
C LEU A 179 -18.33 -13.97 -10.43
N MET A 180 -19.47 -14.56 -10.08
CA MET A 180 -19.95 -15.82 -10.65
C MET A 180 -20.48 -15.66 -12.08
N ASN A 181 -20.73 -14.44 -12.54
CA ASN A 181 -21.08 -14.12 -13.93
C ASN A 181 -19.87 -13.72 -14.79
N ASP A 182 -18.62 -13.90 -14.31
CA ASP A 182 -17.44 -13.71 -15.15
C ASP A 182 -17.47 -14.60 -16.40
N ILE A 183 -17.31 -13.98 -17.57
CA ILE A 183 -17.30 -14.65 -18.86
C ILE A 183 -16.11 -15.60 -19.02
N GLY A 184 -15.01 -15.39 -18.29
CA GLY A 184 -13.89 -16.32 -18.20
C GLY A 184 -14.27 -17.64 -17.54
N LEU A 185 -14.92 -17.58 -16.37
CA LEU A 185 -15.46 -18.74 -15.65
C LEU A 185 -16.46 -19.53 -16.49
N TRP A 186 -17.44 -18.86 -17.12
CA TRP A 186 -18.42 -19.55 -17.95
C TRP A 186 -17.79 -20.17 -19.21
N LYS A 187 -16.83 -19.50 -19.86
CA LYS A 187 -16.04 -20.10 -20.95
C LYS A 187 -15.26 -21.34 -20.48
N LEU A 188 -14.69 -21.32 -19.27
CA LEU A 188 -14.03 -22.49 -18.67
C LEU A 188 -15.00 -23.64 -18.40
N LYS A 189 -16.18 -23.38 -17.81
CA LYS A 189 -17.19 -24.42 -17.53
C LYS A 189 -17.80 -25.03 -18.79
N VAL A 190 -17.98 -24.23 -19.85
CA VAL A 190 -18.34 -24.73 -21.19
C VAL A 190 -17.22 -25.59 -21.77
N GLN A 191 -15.95 -25.16 -21.68
CA GLN A 191 -14.79 -25.95 -22.13
C GLN A 191 -14.64 -27.27 -21.33
N GLU A 192 -14.84 -27.25 -20.02
CA GLU A 192 -14.82 -28.44 -19.15
C GLU A 192 -15.90 -29.47 -19.53
N LYS A 193 -17.10 -29.01 -19.90
CA LYS A 193 -18.24 -29.84 -20.30
C LYS A 193 -18.12 -30.42 -21.72
N TYR A 194 -17.56 -29.67 -22.66
CA TYR A 194 -17.58 -30.03 -24.09
C TYR A 194 -16.21 -30.40 -24.70
N SER A 195 -15.10 -30.28 -23.96
CA SER A 195 -13.82 -30.86 -24.37
C SER A 195 -13.63 -32.26 -23.77
N GLY A 196 -13.03 -33.17 -24.55
CA GLY A 196 -12.81 -34.56 -24.13
C GLY A 196 -11.87 -34.66 -22.92
N LYS A 197 -12.01 -35.74 -22.13
CA LYS A 197 -11.30 -35.97 -20.85
C LYS A 197 -9.77 -35.81 -20.94
N SER A 198 -9.17 -36.04 -22.10
CA SER A 198 -7.73 -35.81 -22.35
C SER A 198 -7.28 -34.36 -22.16
N ASN A 199 -8.15 -33.37 -22.36
CA ASN A 199 -7.81 -31.94 -22.26
C ASN A 199 -8.15 -31.32 -20.90
N GLN A 200 -8.93 -31.99 -20.05
CA GLN A 200 -9.42 -31.42 -18.79
C GLN A 200 -8.26 -31.07 -17.82
N HIS A 201 -7.20 -31.88 -17.77
CA HIS A 201 -6.01 -31.57 -16.98
C HIS A 201 -5.09 -30.53 -17.64
N SER A 202 -5.03 -30.46 -18.97
CA SER A 202 -4.14 -29.50 -19.68
C SER A 202 -4.61 -28.06 -19.55
N LEU A 203 -5.92 -27.81 -19.38
CA LEU A 203 -6.45 -26.46 -19.20
C LEU A 203 -6.17 -25.88 -17.80
N LEU A 204 -6.07 -26.73 -16.77
CA LEU A 204 -5.64 -26.30 -15.43
C LEU A 204 -4.13 -26.02 -15.36
N SER A 205 -3.31 -26.70 -16.17
CA SER A 205 -1.86 -26.41 -16.26
C SER A 205 -1.52 -25.24 -17.19
N ASN A 206 -2.20 -25.11 -18.33
CA ASN A 206 -1.72 -24.26 -19.44
C ASN A 206 -2.34 -22.85 -19.48
N LYS A 207 -3.20 -22.47 -18.53
CA LYS A 207 -3.65 -21.07 -18.34
C LYS A 207 -3.01 -20.47 -17.09
N MET A 208 -1.91 -19.74 -17.31
CA MET A 208 -1.22 -18.66 -16.56
C MET A 208 -1.76 -18.16 -15.19
N ILE A 209 -2.31 -19.03 -14.34
CA ILE A 209 -2.81 -18.73 -12.99
C ILE A 209 -2.32 -19.82 -12.03
N LEU A 210 -1.04 -20.18 -12.17
CA LEU A 210 -0.34 -21.23 -11.42
C LEU A 210 1.05 -20.80 -10.90
N ASP A 211 1.37 -19.51 -10.93
CA ASP A 211 2.51 -19.02 -10.15
C ASP A 211 2.12 -18.92 -8.65
N ASN A 212 3.08 -19.21 -7.76
CA ASN A 212 2.94 -18.94 -6.33
C ASN A 212 2.88 -17.43 -6.00
N GLN A 213 3.25 -16.56 -6.96
CA GLN A 213 3.09 -15.10 -6.87
C GLN A 213 1.72 -14.66 -6.31
N TRP A 214 0.59 -15.22 -6.78
CA TRP A 214 -0.74 -14.79 -6.28
C TRP A 214 -0.94 -15.14 -4.80
N LYS A 215 -0.56 -16.35 -4.36
CA LYS A 215 -0.63 -16.76 -2.95
C LYS A 215 0.24 -15.85 -2.07
N ASN A 216 1.45 -15.53 -2.55
CA ASN A 216 2.36 -14.63 -1.86
C ASN A 216 1.79 -13.23 -1.74
N TYR A 217 1.21 -12.68 -2.82
CA TYR A 217 0.50 -11.39 -2.78
C TYR A 217 -0.61 -11.38 -1.72
N TYR A 218 -1.47 -12.40 -1.64
CA TYR A 218 -2.53 -12.41 -0.61
C TYR A 218 -2.00 -12.64 0.81
N HIS A 219 -0.90 -13.36 0.99
CA HIS A 219 -0.23 -13.40 2.30
C HIS A 219 0.35 -12.04 2.69
N ILE A 220 0.93 -11.29 1.74
CA ILE A 220 1.45 -9.93 1.96
C ILE A 220 0.30 -8.96 2.26
N LYS A 221 -0.78 -8.99 1.48
CA LYS A 221 -1.98 -8.17 1.63
C LYS A 221 -2.69 -8.43 2.96
N SER A 222 -2.92 -9.70 3.30
CA SER A 222 -3.51 -10.11 4.59
C SER A 222 -2.68 -9.59 5.76
N LEU A 223 -1.35 -9.69 5.68
CA LEU A 223 -0.47 -9.08 6.68
C LEU A 223 -0.61 -7.55 6.70
N ILE A 224 -0.44 -6.86 5.58
CA ILE A 224 -0.50 -5.40 5.49
C ILE A 224 -1.87 -4.82 5.93
N SER A 225 -2.97 -5.56 5.76
CA SER A 225 -4.28 -5.19 6.28
C SER A 225 -4.38 -5.24 7.81
N GLN A 226 -3.48 -5.97 8.49
CA GLN A 226 -3.36 -5.94 9.95
C GLN A 226 -2.63 -4.67 10.37
N THR A 227 -3.30 -3.86 11.19
CA THR A 227 -2.81 -2.52 11.57
C THR A 227 -1.58 -2.52 12.48
N LYS A 228 -1.26 -3.63 13.16
CA LYS A 228 -0.20 -3.72 14.17
C LYS A 228 0.78 -4.86 13.88
N GLY A 229 2.05 -4.68 14.25
CA GLY A 229 3.07 -5.75 14.28
C GLY A 229 3.82 -5.99 12.96
N ASN A 230 3.45 -5.32 11.87
CA ASN A 230 4.07 -5.50 10.55
C ASN A 230 5.31 -4.65 10.31
N VAL A 231 5.47 -3.54 11.04
CA VAL A 231 6.56 -2.57 10.87
C VAL A 231 7.09 -2.17 12.24
N SER A 232 8.40 -2.25 12.48
CA SER A 232 9.06 -1.58 13.60
C SER A 232 9.79 -0.33 13.10
N SER A 233 10.03 0.64 13.98
CA SER A 233 10.98 1.73 13.70
C SER A 233 12.11 1.71 14.72
N THR A 234 13.32 1.97 14.25
CA THR A 234 14.51 2.16 15.09
C THR A 234 15.25 3.43 14.67
N VAL A 235 15.71 4.24 15.63
CA VAL A 235 16.62 5.35 15.33
C VAL A 235 18.02 4.76 15.19
N LEU A 236 18.58 4.82 13.99
CA LEU A 236 19.87 4.23 13.68
C LEU A 236 21.01 5.17 14.09
N LYS A 237 21.82 4.72 15.04
CA LYS A 237 23.11 5.37 15.33
C LYS A 237 24.09 5.05 14.21
N THR A 238 24.33 6.03 13.35
CA THR A 238 25.26 5.96 12.22
C THR A 238 26.69 6.29 12.67
N LYS A 239 27.69 5.86 11.88
CA LYS A 239 29.11 6.22 12.06
C LYS A 239 29.54 7.29 11.06
N GLY A 240 30.67 7.95 11.32
CA GLY A 240 31.29 8.88 10.37
C GLY A 240 30.66 10.28 10.38
N SER A 241 30.75 10.97 9.24
CA SER A 241 30.36 12.37 9.11
C SER A 241 28.89 12.47 8.69
N SER A 242 27.97 12.40 9.66
CA SER A 242 26.52 12.55 9.39
C SER A 242 26.16 13.95 8.89
N PRO A 243 25.08 14.10 8.10
CA PRO A 243 24.57 15.42 7.70
C PRO A 243 24.03 16.19 8.90
N SER A 244 24.14 17.51 8.87
CA SER A 244 23.44 18.43 9.78
C SER A 244 21.92 18.34 9.61
N ALA A 245 21.19 18.78 10.63
CA ALA A 245 19.72 18.81 10.63
C ALA A 245 19.15 19.53 9.41
N ARG A 246 18.21 18.89 8.70
CA ARG A 246 17.69 19.39 7.42
C ARG A 246 16.35 18.83 7.00
N TYR A 247 15.66 19.59 6.16
CA TYR A 247 14.44 19.23 5.45
C TYR A 247 14.46 19.81 4.03
N GLN A 248 13.55 19.37 3.16
CA GLN A 248 13.51 19.76 1.74
C GLN A 248 14.84 19.45 0.98
N HIS A 249 15.66 18.56 1.54
CA HIS A 249 16.71 17.82 0.85
C HIS A 249 16.10 16.65 0.06
N THR A 250 16.90 16.02 -0.79
CA THR A 250 16.54 14.73 -1.41
C THR A 250 17.43 13.61 -0.89
N GLY A 251 16.96 12.37 -1.06
CA GLY A 251 17.77 11.17 -0.90
C GLY A 251 17.54 10.28 -2.13
N THR A 252 18.62 9.76 -2.72
CA THR A 252 18.57 8.91 -3.92
C THR A 252 19.44 7.65 -3.72
N VAL A 253 18.91 6.48 -4.07
CA VAL A 253 19.56 5.18 -3.84
C VAL A 253 20.34 4.76 -5.09
N ILE A 254 21.63 4.45 -4.95
CA ILE A 254 22.47 3.88 -6.00
C ILE A 254 23.36 2.79 -5.38
N GLY A 255 23.23 1.56 -5.88
CA GLY A 255 23.84 0.37 -5.27
C GLY A 255 23.44 0.22 -3.80
N ASN A 256 24.38 -0.21 -2.96
CA ASN A 256 24.17 -0.38 -1.51
C ASN A 256 24.35 0.93 -0.71
N SER A 257 24.07 2.08 -1.33
CA SER A 257 24.24 3.41 -0.73
C SER A 257 23.09 4.36 -1.03
N ILE A 258 22.89 5.33 -0.14
CA ILE A 258 21.92 6.43 -0.28
C ILE A 258 22.70 7.75 -0.31
N TYR A 259 22.51 8.55 -1.35
CA TYR A 259 23.09 9.88 -1.49
C TYR A 259 22.05 10.92 -1.10
N TYR A 260 22.31 11.67 -0.04
CA TYR A 260 21.50 12.80 0.40
C TYR A 260 22.12 14.10 -0.10
N ILE A 261 21.31 14.97 -0.70
CA ILE A 261 21.77 16.16 -1.43
C ILE A 261 21.02 17.41 -0.93
N GLY A 262 21.79 18.44 -0.58
CA GLY A 262 21.31 19.79 -0.28
C GLY A 262 20.25 19.87 0.83
N GLY A 263 19.25 20.73 0.62
CA GLY A 263 18.16 21.02 1.56
C GLY A 263 18.39 22.27 2.41
N GLN A 264 17.59 22.45 3.45
CA GLN A 264 17.69 23.59 4.36
C GLN A 264 17.49 23.22 5.84
N GLU A 265 18.16 23.95 6.73
CA GLU A 265 17.95 23.90 8.18
C GLU A 265 17.02 25.05 8.64
N THR A 266 17.14 26.21 7.99
CA THR A 266 16.30 27.40 8.22
C THR A 266 15.93 28.05 6.87
N GLN A 267 15.08 29.08 6.86
CA GLN A 267 14.76 29.76 5.59
C GLN A 267 15.97 30.49 4.97
N VAL A 268 17.04 30.75 5.73
CA VAL A 268 18.29 31.36 5.25
C VAL A 268 19.44 30.37 5.09
N ARG A 269 19.49 29.28 5.89
CA ARG A 269 20.59 28.30 5.85
C ARG A 269 20.24 27.10 4.98
N ARG A 270 20.73 27.12 3.74
CA ARG A 270 20.70 26.02 2.76
C ARG A 270 22.04 25.31 2.64
N PHE A 271 21.99 24.12 2.04
CA PHE A 271 23.13 23.27 1.78
C PHE A 271 23.31 22.99 0.28
N ASP A 272 24.56 22.84 -0.12
CA ASP A 272 25.11 22.42 -1.41
C ASP A 272 25.84 21.06 -1.30
N ASP A 273 25.94 20.53 -0.08
CA ASP A 273 26.70 19.32 0.23
C ASP A 273 26.00 18.02 -0.21
N ILE A 274 26.82 16.99 -0.39
CA ILE A 274 26.41 15.60 -0.64
C ILE A 274 26.90 14.73 0.51
N PHE A 275 26.03 13.88 1.04
CA PHE A 275 26.38 12.84 1.99
C PHE A 275 25.99 11.46 1.48
N LYS A 276 26.98 10.56 1.38
CA LYS A 276 26.77 9.14 1.06
C LYS A 276 26.62 8.35 2.35
N TYR A 277 25.46 7.74 2.55
CA TYR A 277 25.24 6.70 3.54
C TYR A 277 25.55 5.33 2.93
N ASP A 278 26.56 4.65 3.47
CA ASP A 278 26.92 3.26 3.18
C ASP A 278 26.15 2.33 4.13
N SER A 279 25.25 1.51 3.57
CA SER A 279 24.35 0.65 4.36
C SER A 279 25.00 -0.61 4.91
N GLU A 280 26.14 -1.06 4.35
CA GLU A 280 26.89 -2.22 4.82
C GLU A 280 27.76 -1.84 6.01
N LYS A 281 28.42 -0.68 5.92
CA LYS A 281 29.33 -0.15 6.96
C LYS A 281 28.59 0.63 8.05
N ASN A 282 27.30 0.89 7.87
CA ASN A 282 26.47 1.82 8.65
C ASN A 282 27.19 3.15 8.88
N ARG A 283 27.66 3.78 7.79
CA ARG A 283 28.55 4.94 7.85
C ARG A 283 28.17 6.01 6.84
N PHE A 284 28.10 7.25 7.31
CA PHE A 284 28.08 8.42 6.47
C PHE A 284 29.49 8.87 6.09
N TYR A 285 29.60 9.32 4.84
CA TYR A 285 30.74 10.01 4.26
C TYR A 285 30.24 11.33 3.66
N ARG A 286 30.84 12.46 4.02
CA ARG A 286 30.70 13.68 3.23
C ARG A 286 31.44 13.46 1.91
N ILE A 287 30.82 13.84 0.80
CA ILE A 287 31.39 13.70 -0.54
C ILE A 287 31.84 15.07 -0.99
N GLU A 288 33.16 15.30 -0.98
CA GLU A 288 33.76 16.40 -1.73
C GLU A 288 33.67 16.06 -3.22
N CYS A 289 33.29 17.03 -4.04
CA CYS A 289 33.00 16.83 -5.47
C CYS A 289 33.58 17.97 -6.32
N SER A 290 33.73 17.71 -7.62
CA SER A 290 34.32 18.66 -8.59
C SER A 290 33.38 18.90 -9.79
N GLY A 291 33.78 19.75 -10.73
CA GLY A 291 32.95 20.14 -11.87
C GLY A 291 32.09 21.37 -11.56
N THR A 292 30.83 21.38 -12.00
CA THR A 292 29.90 22.53 -11.85
C THR A 292 28.79 22.23 -10.82
N PRO A 293 29.04 22.40 -9.52
CA PRO A 293 28.05 22.09 -8.48
C PRO A 293 26.84 23.03 -8.52
N PRO A 294 25.67 22.58 -8.03
CA PRO A 294 24.51 23.45 -7.82
C PRO A 294 24.80 24.51 -6.74
N PRO A 295 24.10 25.67 -6.76
CA PRO A 295 24.09 26.59 -5.64
C PRO A 295 23.43 25.95 -4.40
N LYS A 296 23.60 26.54 -3.22
CA LYS A 296 22.96 26.07 -1.97
C LYS A 296 21.45 26.11 -2.10
N PHE A 297 20.80 24.94 -2.12
CA PHE A 297 19.45 24.79 -2.67
C PHE A 297 18.58 23.80 -1.88
N ALA A 298 17.28 24.08 -1.86
CA ALA A 298 16.25 23.21 -1.28
C ALA A 298 15.05 23.10 -2.24
N ARG A 299 14.10 22.20 -1.94
CA ARG A 299 12.84 22.04 -2.68
C ARG A 299 13.00 21.56 -4.13
N HIS A 300 14.15 20.95 -4.41
CA HIS A 300 14.47 20.25 -5.65
C HIS A 300 13.94 18.81 -5.61
N THR A 301 14.01 18.12 -6.75
CA THR A 301 13.87 16.65 -6.81
C THR A 301 15.15 16.03 -7.30
N SER A 302 15.41 14.77 -6.95
CA SER A 302 16.47 13.98 -7.57
C SER A 302 16.02 12.55 -7.82
N VAL A 303 16.48 11.97 -8.92
CA VAL A 303 16.21 10.57 -9.30
C VAL A 303 17.50 9.87 -9.71
N ALA A 304 17.58 8.56 -9.50
CA ALA A 304 18.58 7.73 -10.15
C ALA A 304 18.06 7.30 -11.53
N ILE A 305 18.88 7.51 -12.57
CA ILE A 305 18.71 6.86 -13.88
C ILE A 305 20.08 6.25 -14.23
N GLN A 306 20.10 4.94 -14.45
CA GLN A 306 21.33 4.14 -14.50
C GLN A 306 22.17 4.40 -13.22
N ASN A 307 23.47 4.64 -13.35
CA ASN A 307 24.35 4.95 -12.21
C ASN A 307 24.45 6.45 -11.88
N LYS A 308 23.62 7.33 -12.46
CA LYS A 308 23.71 8.79 -12.26
C LYS A 308 22.52 9.38 -11.53
N ILE A 309 22.75 10.44 -10.76
CA ILE A 309 21.70 11.21 -10.08
C ILE A 309 21.40 12.45 -10.90
N TYR A 310 20.14 12.60 -11.30
CA TYR A 310 19.63 13.78 -12.01
C TYR A 310 18.90 14.66 -10.99
N CYS A 311 19.48 15.81 -10.65
CA CYS A 311 18.86 16.79 -9.76
C CYS A 311 18.18 17.86 -10.61
N PHE A 312 16.90 18.15 -10.33
CA PHE A 312 16.12 19.15 -11.06
C PHE A 312 15.33 20.10 -10.15
N GLY A 313 15.30 21.38 -10.51
CA GLY A 313 14.50 22.41 -9.84
C GLY A 313 15.00 22.79 -8.45
N GLY A 314 14.22 23.56 -7.71
CA GLY A 314 14.59 24.07 -6.39
C GLY A 314 15.08 25.52 -6.42
N PHE A 315 15.41 26.02 -5.22
CA PHE A 315 15.60 27.45 -4.97
C PHE A 315 16.60 27.72 -3.85
N ASP A 316 17.35 28.82 -4.00
CA ASP A 316 18.46 29.22 -3.14
C ASP A 316 18.08 30.16 -1.97
N GLY A 317 16.92 30.81 -2.06
CA GLY A 317 16.47 31.82 -1.11
C GLY A 317 16.64 33.28 -1.56
N SER A 318 17.45 33.57 -2.57
CA SER A 318 17.74 34.93 -3.05
C SER A 318 16.96 35.30 -4.32
N GLY A 319 16.58 34.31 -5.13
CA GLY A 319 15.94 34.51 -6.44
C GLY A 319 16.39 33.48 -7.48
N ILE A 320 17.48 32.76 -7.22
CA ILE A 320 18.06 31.82 -8.16
C ILE A 320 17.34 30.47 -8.05
N TYR A 321 16.68 30.11 -9.14
CA TYR A 321 16.15 28.77 -9.35
C TYR A 321 17.22 27.91 -9.99
N PHE A 322 17.18 26.61 -9.68
CA PHE A 322 18.10 25.63 -10.25
C PHE A 322 17.45 24.87 -11.41
N GLU A 323 18.21 24.59 -12.46
CA GLU A 323 17.75 23.84 -13.64
C GLU A 323 18.07 22.34 -13.49
N LEU A 324 18.91 21.77 -14.38
CA LEU A 324 19.30 20.35 -14.38
C LEU A 324 20.83 20.20 -14.31
N SER A 325 21.33 19.65 -13.19
CA SER A 325 22.69 19.09 -13.16
C SER A 325 22.66 17.60 -12.83
N ILE A 326 23.62 16.90 -13.40
CA ILE A 326 23.84 15.47 -13.25
C ILE A 326 25.03 15.30 -12.29
N PHE A 327 24.83 14.52 -11.23
CA PHE A 327 25.92 14.04 -10.38
C PHE A 327 26.32 12.62 -10.80
N ASP A 328 27.60 12.44 -11.07
CA ASP A 328 28.24 11.16 -11.40
C ASP A 328 28.90 10.59 -10.13
N PRO A 329 28.32 9.56 -9.47
CA PRO A 329 28.81 9.04 -8.19
C PRO A 329 30.04 8.13 -8.31
N GLU A 330 30.45 7.78 -9.53
CA GLU A 330 31.68 7.04 -9.80
C GLU A 330 32.87 8.01 -9.92
N LYS A 331 32.64 9.16 -10.57
CA LYS A 331 33.66 10.21 -10.75
C LYS A 331 33.68 11.28 -9.64
N LEU A 332 32.62 11.35 -8.84
CA LEU A 332 32.36 12.42 -7.86
C LEU A 332 32.33 13.82 -8.50
N THR A 333 31.78 13.90 -9.71
CA THR A 333 31.70 15.12 -10.51
C THR A 333 30.25 15.56 -10.71
N TRP A 334 29.99 16.86 -10.58
CA TRP A 334 28.80 17.51 -11.12
C TRP A 334 29.03 17.95 -12.57
N THR A 335 27.98 17.86 -13.38
CA THR A 335 27.96 18.38 -14.75
C THR A 335 26.60 18.99 -15.05
N THR A 336 26.58 20.26 -15.44
CA THR A 336 25.38 20.90 -16.03
C THR A 336 25.17 20.32 -17.42
N ALA A 337 23.97 19.80 -17.70
CA ALA A 337 23.70 19.17 -18.99
C ALA A 337 23.37 20.24 -20.06
N THR A 338 24.03 20.18 -21.22
CA THR A 338 23.55 20.89 -22.41
C THR A 338 22.31 20.18 -22.92
N VAL A 339 21.13 20.68 -22.55
CA VAL A 339 19.84 20.09 -22.91
C VAL A 339 19.26 20.70 -24.18
N SER A 340 18.36 19.96 -24.84
CA SER A 340 17.61 20.41 -26.02
C SER A 340 16.10 20.28 -25.84
N GLY A 341 15.32 20.64 -26.86
CA GLY A 341 13.85 20.58 -26.81
C GLY A 341 13.21 21.79 -26.11
N ASN A 342 12.11 21.56 -25.40
CA ASN A 342 11.37 22.60 -24.66
C ASN A 342 11.51 22.37 -23.14
N PRO A 343 12.46 23.04 -22.46
CA PRO A 343 12.70 22.80 -21.04
C PRO A 343 11.57 23.35 -20.15
N PRO A 344 11.23 22.66 -19.05
CA PRO A 344 10.30 23.17 -18.04
C PRO A 344 10.75 24.52 -17.45
N ARG A 345 9.80 25.42 -17.25
CA ARG A 345 10.02 26.65 -16.44
C ARG A 345 10.59 26.31 -15.05
N SER A 346 11.35 27.25 -14.48
CA SER A 346 11.85 27.21 -13.11
C SER A 346 10.76 26.83 -12.10
N ARG A 347 11.06 25.95 -11.14
CA ARG A 347 10.05 25.48 -10.16
C ARG A 347 10.65 24.91 -8.88
N THR A 348 9.84 24.91 -7.82
CA THR A 348 10.15 24.29 -6.52
C THR A 348 8.96 23.48 -6.03
N ASN A 349 9.17 22.56 -5.08
CA ASN A 349 8.11 21.73 -4.48
C ASN A 349 7.31 20.91 -5.52
N HIS A 350 7.86 20.72 -6.73
CA HIS A 350 7.36 19.78 -7.72
C HIS A 350 7.63 18.34 -7.29
N ALA A 351 7.09 17.37 -8.03
CA ALA A 351 7.41 15.96 -7.86
C ALA A 351 8.00 15.38 -9.14
N ALA A 352 8.92 14.43 -9.00
CA ALA A 352 9.59 13.77 -10.12
C ALA A 352 9.84 12.29 -9.84
N ALA A 353 9.85 11.47 -10.90
CA ALA A 353 10.12 10.04 -10.85
C ALA A 353 10.74 9.54 -12.17
N ALA A 354 11.44 8.41 -12.13
CA ALA A 354 12.10 7.82 -13.28
C ALA A 354 11.37 6.58 -13.82
N VAL A 355 11.22 6.45 -15.13
CA VAL A 355 10.77 5.22 -15.81
C VAL A 355 11.69 4.96 -17.01
N GLY A 356 12.50 3.91 -16.94
CA GLY A 356 13.52 3.64 -17.96
C GLY A 356 14.58 4.74 -18.02
N SER A 357 14.83 5.30 -19.21
CA SER A 357 15.72 6.45 -19.44
C SER A 357 15.05 7.81 -19.17
N LYS A 358 13.81 7.86 -18.69
CA LYS A 358 13.01 9.09 -18.65
C LYS A 358 12.77 9.58 -17.23
N LEU A 359 13.14 10.83 -16.97
CA LEU A 359 12.75 11.60 -15.78
C LEU A 359 11.45 12.35 -16.11
N TYR A 360 10.38 12.04 -15.39
CA TYR A 360 9.10 12.76 -15.45
C TYR A 360 9.00 13.76 -14.31
N VAL A 361 8.50 14.97 -14.59
CA VAL A 361 8.38 16.10 -13.65
C VAL A 361 6.98 16.70 -13.73
N TYR A 362 6.26 16.77 -12.61
CA TYR A 362 4.90 17.32 -12.55
C TYR A 362 4.77 18.51 -11.60
N GLY A 363 4.16 19.59 -12.10
CA GLY A 363 3.67 20.71 -11.30
C GLY A 363 4.74 21.41 -10.49
N GLY A 364 4.44 21.76 -9.23
CA GLY A 364 5.29 22.59 -8.38
C GLY A 364 4.79 24.03 -8.30
N ILE A 365 5.63 24.93 -7.80
CA ILE A 365 5.39 26.39 -7.79
C ILE A 365 6.55 27.15 -8.43
N ASN A 366 6.21 28.17 -9.21
CA ASN A 366 7.13 29.20 -9.68
C ASN A 366 6.69 30.57 -9.14
N ARG A 367 7.49 31.62 -9.39
CA ARG A 367 7.01 33.01 -9.35
C ARG A 367 6.92 33.57 -10.77
N ASP A 368 5.94 34.44 -11.00
CA ASP A 368 5.83 35.17 -12.26
C ASP A 368 6.74 36.42 -12.27
N GLY A 369 6.74 37.18 -13.37
CA GLY A 369 7.53 38.42 -13.51
C GLY A 369 7.10 39.55 -12.56
N ARG A 370 5.99 39.41 -11.84
CA ARG A 370 5.48 40.33 -10.80
C ARG A 370 5.70 39.76 -9.39
N TRP A 371 6.47 38.69 -9.27
CA TRP A 371 6.74 37.92 -8.04
C TRP A 371 5.52 37.22 -7.42
N GLU A 372 4.38 37.14 -8.10
CA GLU A 372 3.20 36.40 -7.64
C GLU A 372 3.50 34.89 -7.65
N LEU A 373 2.98 34.13 -6.66
CA LEU A 373 3.16 32.68 -6.60
C LEU A 373 2.17 31.98 -7.52
N GLN A 374 2.69 31.16 -8.45
CA GLN A 374 1.89 30.34 -9.35
C GLN A 374 2.10 28.86 -9.05
N ASP A 375 1.04 28.17 -8.61
CA ASP A 375 0.96 26.70 -8.66
C ASP A 375 0.92 26.23 -10.12
N LEU A 376 1.58 25.10 -10.38
CA LEU A 376 1.74 24.53 -11.72
C LEU A 376 1.05 23.16 -11.81
N ASP A 377 0.43 22.90 -12.95
CA ASP A 377 -0.04 21.59 -13.46
C ASP A 377 0.89 21.01 -14.53
N GLU A 378 1.72 21.86 -15.16
CA GLU A 378 2.67 21.50 -16.22
C GLU A 378 3.39 20.17 -16.00
N PHE A 379 3.32 19.30 -17.01
CA PHE A 379 3.91 17.96 -16.99
C PHE A 379 4.99 17.81 -18.08
N PHE A 380 6.21 17.49 -17.67
CA PHE A 380 7.38 17.39 -18.55
C PHE A 380 8.09 16.04 -18.41
N VAL A 381 8.79 15.65 -19.47
CA VAL A 381 9.70 14.50 -19.48
C VAL A 381 11.05 14.88 -20.09
N PHE A 382 12.13 14.45 -19.43
CA PHE A 382 13.49 14.48 -19.94
C PHE A 382 13.92 13.07 -20.31
N ASP A 383 14.45 12.85 -21.51
CA ASP A 383 15.02 11.56 -21.91
C ASP A 383 16.55 11.60 -21.85
N THR A 384 17.16 10.72 -21.05
CA THR A 384 18.62 10.68 -20.91
C THR A 384 19.34 10.07 -22.11
N THR A 385 18.60 9.61 -23.14
CA THR A 385 19.19 9.07 -24.39
C THR A 385 19.53 10.16 -25.41
N ASP A 386 18.73 11.23 -25.48
CA ASP A 386 18.92 12.35 -26.41
C ASP A 386 19.16 13.71 -25.70
N LEU A 387 19.12 13.70 -24.35
CA LEU A 387 19.27 14.88 -23.49
C LEU A 387 18.26 16.00 -23.82
N SER A 388 17.04 15.63 -24.26
CA SER A 388 15.99 16.60 -24.58
C SER A 388 14.82 16.58 -23.61
N TRP A 389 14.26 17.77 -23.39
CA TRP A 389 13.01 17.99 -22.66
C TRP A 389 11.82 18.07 -23.62
N ARG A 390 10.71 17.44 -23.22
CA ARG A 390 9.45 17.42 -23.94
C ARG A 390 8.30 17.64 -22.96
N GLU A 391 7.30 18.42 -23.36
CA GLU A 391 6.05 18.54 -22.63
C GLU A 391 5.19 17.28 -22.86
N VAL A 392 4.60 16.73 -21.80
CA VAL A 392 3.80 15.50 -21.88
C VAL A 392 2.34 15.88 -22.07
N LYS A 393 1.86 15.77 -23.32
CA LYS A 393 0.44 15.97 -23.68
C LYS A 393 -0.41 14.79 -23.21
N ALA A 394 -0.71 14.78 -21.92
CA ALA A 394 -1.52 13.75 -21.25
C ALA A 394 -3.03 14.01 -21.39
N THR A 395 -3.83 12.95 -21.23
CA THR A 395 -5.30 13.00 -21.26
C THR A 395 -5.91 12.22 -20.09
N GLY A 396 -7.23 12.25 -19.93
CA GLY A 396 -7.93 11.62 -18.80
C GLY A 396 -8.03 12.53 -17.58
N ASP A 397 -7.90 11.95 -16.38
CA ASP A 397 -8.02 12.65 -15.10
C ASP A 397 -6.75 13.45 -14.77
N VAL A 398 -6.41 14.46 -15.57
CA VAL A 398 -5.20 15.27 -15.38
C VAL A 398 -5.25 15.98 -14.01
N PRO A 399 -4.24 15.80 -13.13
CA PRO A 399 -4.25 16.41 -11.80
C PRO A 399 -4.27 17.95 -11.82
N THR A 400 -5.08 18.56 -10.96
CA THR A 400 -5.09 20.03 -10.77
C THR A 400 -3.70 20.57 -10.41
N ALA A 401 -3.43 21.83 -10.79
CA ALA A 401 -2.21 22.54 -10.41
C ALA A 401 -1.93 22.43 -8.91
N ARG A 402 -0.70 22.03 -8.57
CA ARG A 402 -0.35 21.65 -7.20
C ARG A 402 1.14 21.59 -6.95
N CYS A 403 1.52 21.78 -5.69
CA CYS A 403 2.86 21.52 -5.20
C CYS A 403 2.85 20.74 -3.87
N GLY A 404 4.03 20.33 -3.41
CA GLY A 404 4.21 19.55 -2.17
C GLY A 404 3.73 18.09 -2.25
N HIS A 405 3.22 17.65 -3.40
CA HIS A 405 2.86 16.27 -3.72
C HIS A 405 4.08 15.35 -3.82
N ARG A 406 3.83 14.07 -4.09
CA ARG A 406 4.87 13.08 -4.42
C ARG A 406 4.49 12.33 -5.69
N LEU A 407 5.51 11.83 -6.39
CA LEU A 407 5.41 11.04 -7.60
C LEU A 407 6.39 9.88 -7.45
N VAL A 408 5.95 8.65 -7.67
CA VAL A 408 6.78 7.44 -7.64
C VAL A 408 6.43 6.51 -8.79
N SER A 409 7.37 5.68 -9.23
CA SER A 409 7.20 4.76 -10.34
C SER A 409 7.06 3.30 -9.88
N ILE A 410 6.11 2.56 -10.45
CA ILE A 410 6.03 1.09 -10.34
C ILE A 410 5.82 0.53 -11.75
N GLY A 411 6.80 -0.22 -12.26
CA GLY A 411 6.84 -0.65 -13.65
C GLY A 411 6.85 0.55 -14.60
N LYS A 412 5.89 0.59 -15.54
CA LYS A 412 5.70 1.69 -16.49
C LYS A 412 4.64 2.72 -16.04
N LYS A 413 4.24 2.71 -14.78
CA LYS A 413 3.21 3.62 -14.25
C LYS A 413 3.79 4.57 -13.21
N LEU A 414 3.39 5.83 -13.26
CA LEU A 414 3.68 6.83 -12.25
C LEU A 414 2.46 6.96 -11.33
N TYR A 415 2.70 7.10 -10.04
CA TYR A 415 1.68 7.24 -9.02
C TYR A 415 1.93 8.55 -8.30
N MET A 416 1.02 9.50 -8.50
CA MET A 416 1.00 10.75 -7.77
C MET A 416 0.21 10.58 -6.48
N PHE A 417 0.70 11.13 -5.36
CA PHE A 417 -0.05 11.22 -4.12
C PHE A 417 -0.13 12.67 -3.61
N GLY A 418 -1.36 13.12 -3.37
CA GLY A 418 -1.69 14.34 -2.65
C GLY A 418 -1.19 15.64 -3.28
N GLY A 419 -0.75 16.56 -2.43
CA GLY A 419 -0.36 17.93 -2.77
C GLY A 419 -1.28 18.98 -2.13
N GLY A 420 -1.08 20.23 -2.54
CA GLY A 420 -1.94 21.35 -2.21
C GLY A 420 -1.68 22.53 -3.15
N ALA A 421 -2.55 23.53 -3.07
CA ALA A 421 -2.50 24.72 -3.92
C ALA A 421 -3.10 25.95 -3.21
N GLY A 422 -2.85 27.12 -3.80
CA GLY A 422 -3.38 28.41 -3.37
C GLY A 422 -2.75 28.95 -2.08
N ASP A 423 -3.04 30.21 -1.78
CA ASP A 423 -2.41 30.93 -0.68
C ASP A 423 -2.45 30.19 0.65
N SER A 424 -1.28 30.09 1.29
CA SER A 424 -1.08 29.37 2.55
C SER A 424 -1.53 27.89 2.54
N TRP A 425 -1.56 27.23 1.38
CA TRP A 425 -2.03 25.84 1.22
C TRP A 425 -3.49 25.68 1.65
N ARG A 426 -4.35 26.53 1.05
CA ARG A 426 -5.80 26.53 1.25
C ARG A 426 -6.42 25.26 0.68
N GLU A 427 -6.01 24.86 -0.52
CA GLU A 427 -6.41 23.59 -1.11
C GLU A 427 -5.41 22.51 -0.69
N ARG A 428 -5.96 21.35 -0.30
CA ARG A 428 -5.21 20.23 0.28
C ARG A 428 -5.76 18.93 -0.28
N TYR A 429 -4.94 18.23 -1.06
CA TYR A 429 -5.33 17.02 -1.76
C TYR A 429 -4.72 15.79 -1.07
N ASN A 430 -5.51 14.73 -0.93
CA ASN A 430 -5.09 13.40 -0.45
C ASN A 430 -5.43 12.30 -1.47
N ASP A 431 -5.63 12.69 -2.73
CA ASP A 431 -5.96 11.81 -3.85
C ASP A 431 -4.74 11.03 -4.35
N ILE A 432 -5.01 9.95 -5.10
CA ILE A 432 -4.02 9.29 -5.95
C ILE A 432 -4.45 9.46 -7.40
N HIS A 433 -3.47 9.75 -8.25
CA HIS A 433 -3.60 9.71 -9.70
C HIS A 433 -2.52 8.79 -10.26
N ILE A 434 -2.89 7.97 -11.25
CA ILE A 434 -1.99 7.05 -11.92
C ILE A 434 -1.82 7.49 -13.37
N PHE A 435 -0.58 7.74 -13.79
CA PHE A 435 -0.22 7.96 -15.19
C PHE A 435 0.35 6.67 -15.78
N ASP A 436 -0.14 6.28 -16.95
CA ASP A 436 0.40 5.19 -17.74
C ASP A 436 1.31 5.74 -18.85
N THR A 437 2.61 5.42 -18.80
CA THR A 437 3.60 6.01 -19.73
C THR A 437 3.59 5.38 -21.14
N GLU A 438 2.75 4.37 -21.39
CA GLU A 438 2.58 3.79 -22.73
C GLU A 438 1.39 4.43 -23.46
N THR A 439 0.34 4.80 -22.73
CA THR A 439 -0.89 5.41 -23.28
C THR A 439 -0.94 6.93 -23.13
N ASN A 440 -0.13 7.52 -22.24
CA ASN A 440 -0.19 8.92 -21.81
C ASN A 440 -1.54 9.34 -21.18
N VAL A 441 -2.22 8.40 -20.52
CA VAL A 441 -3.49 8.65 -19.81
C VAL A 441 -3.26 8.74 -18.30
N TRP A 442 -3.82 9.77 -17.67
CA TRP A 442 -4.05 9.84 -16.23
C TRP A 442 -5.40 9.20 -15.88
N ARG A 443 -5.44 8.43 -14.79
CA ARG A 443 -6.67 8.01 -14.11
C ARG A 443 -6.59 8.34 -12.63
N ARG A 444 -7.65 8.93 -12.07
CA ARG A 444 -7.82 9.16 -10.65
C ARG A 444 -8.27 7.89 -9.93
N ILE A 445 -7.78 7.65 -8.73
CA ILE A 445 -8.31 6.59 -7.86
C ILE A 445 -9.53 7.13 -7.11
N GLU A 446 -10.71 6.63 -7.47
CA GLU A 446 -11.91 6.73 -6.65
C GLU A 446 -11.72 5.85 -5.41
N SER A 447 -11.36 6.44 -4.27
CA SER A 447 -11.10 5.66 -3.05
C SER A 447 -12.40 5.05 -2.52
N PRO A 448 -12.54 3.70 -2.47
CA PRO A 448 -13.73 3.05 -1.91
C PRO A 448 -13.86 3.26 -0.39
N GLN A 449 -12.83 3.80 0.25
CA GLN A 449 -12.84 4.24 1.64
C GLN A 449 -12.38 5.71 1.74
N PRO A 450 -13.32 6.68 1.63
CA PRO A 450 -13.06 8.05 2.02
C PRO A 450 -12.53 8.12 3.46
N ASN A 451 -11.71 9.13 3.75
CA ASN A 451 -11.24 9.48 5.11
C ASN A 451 -10.25 8.52 5.81
N VAL A 452 -9.71 7.47 5.18
CA VAL A 452 -8.63 6.66 5.80
C VAL A 452 -7.33 7.46 5.94
N VAL A 453 -6.91 8.13 4.86
CA VAL A 453 -5.69 8.93 4.80
C VAL A 453 -6.01 10.40 4.95
N HIS A 454 -5.53 11.02 6.02
CA HIS A 454 -5.66 12.48 6.23
C HIS A 454 -4.35 13.24 5.97
N VAL A 455 -3.40 12.65 5.25
CA VAL A 455 -2.15 13.28 4.83
C VAL A 455 -2.37 13.97 3.49
N CYS A 456 -1.81 15.17 3.29
CA CYS A 456 -1.93 15.90 2.02
C CYS A 456 -0.59 16.29 1.39
N THR A 457 0.21 17.11 2.07
CA THR A 457 1.44 17.69 1.52
C THR A 457 2.69 17.20 2.25
N PHE A 458 3.81 17.17 1.53
CA PHE A 458 5.17 16.97 2.05
C PHE A 458 5.42 15.66 2.80
N SER A 459 4.60 14.63 2.57
CA SER A 459 4.85 13.29 3.08
C SER A 459 6.12 12.66 2.51
N SER A 460 6.71 11.74 3.28
CA SER A 460 7.77 10.89 2.78
C SER A 460 7.12 9.67 2.13
N VAL A 461 7.28 9.52 0.81
CA VAL A 461 6.61 8.49 0.01
C VAL A 461 7.65 7.59 -0.63
N PHE A 462 7.39 6.28 -0.61
CA PHE A 462 8.34 5.26 -1.04
C PHE A 462 7.63 4.02 -1.61
N VAL A 463 8.34 3.20 -2.38
CA VAL A 463 7.82 1.99 -3.05
C VAL A 463 8.47 0.74 -2.46
N MET A 464 7.66 -0.29 -2.16
CA MET A 464 8.15 -1.60 -1.74
C MET A 464 7.25 -2.71 -2.29
N GLY A 465 7.73 -3.45 -3.30
CA GLY A 465 6.88 -4.39 -4.06
C GLY A 465 5.73 -3.65 -4.75
N SER A 466 4.51 -4.18 -4.62
CA SER A 466 3.27 -3.56 -5.11
C SER A 466 2.67 -2.51 -4.15
N PHE A 467 3.42 -2.03 -3.16
CA PHE A 467 2.91 -1.13 -2.13
C PHE A 467 3.60 0.23 -2.15
N ILE A 468 2.79 1.29 -2.11
CA ILE A 468 3.26 2.67 -1.92
C ILE A 468 3.11 3.00 -0.44
N GLY A 469 4.23 3.19 0.25
CA GLY A 469 4.27 3.67 1.62
C GLY A 469 4.17 5.18 1.68
N VAL A 470 3.27 5.69 2.51
CA VAL A 470 3.13 7.12 2.82
C VAL A 470 3.35 7.31 4.32
N PHE A 471 4.41 8.02 4.68
CA PHE A 471 4.78 8.34 6.05
C PHE A 471 4.78 9.85 6.30
N GLY A 472 4.30 10.25 7.47
CA GLY A 472 4.38 11.64 7.94
C GLY A 472 3.61 12.62 7.06
N GLY A 473 4.19 13.80 6.83
CA GLY A 473 3.57 14.89 6.07
C GLY A 473 2.62 15.76 6.90
N GLN A 474 2.04 16.77 6.26
CA GLN A 474 0.98 17.58 6.85
C GLN A 474 -0.38 16.91 6.74
N HIS A 475 -1.20 17.16 7.75
CA HIS A 475 -2.59 16.76 7.80
C HIS A 475 -3.44 17.64 6.87
N LEU A 476 -4.62 17.14 6.48
CA LEU A 476 -5.71 17.95 5.92
C LEU A 476 -6.12 19.13 6.85
N ILE A 477 -5.76 19.06 8.14
CA ILE A 477 -5.93 20.14 9.10
C ILE A 477 -4.65 21.00 9.06
N ARG A 478 -4.80 22.28 8.70
CA ARG A 478 -3.68 23.25 8.58
C ARG A 478 -2.83 23.30 9.86
N GLY A 479 -1.51 23.39 9.69
CA GLY A 479 -0.54 23.49 10.78
C GLY A 479 -0.22 22.20 11.53
N LYS A 480 -0.95 21.10 11.26
CA LYS A 480 -0.74 19.81 11.95
C LYS A 480 0.15 18.87 11.12
N VAL A 481 1.34 18.55 11.63
CA VAL A 481 2.21 17.49 11.10
C VAL A 481 1.83 16.14 11.71
N THR A 482 2.10 15.01 11.04
CA THR A 482 1.76 13.67 11.53
C THR A 482 2.93 12.69 11.54
N LYS A 483 2.73 11.53 12.20
CA LYS A 483 3.62 10.36 12.22
C LYS A 483 2.94 9.05 11.80
N LYS A 484 1.75 9.15 11.19
CA LYS A 484 1.05 7.97 10.67
C LYS A 484 1.84 7.36 9.50
N LEU A 485 1.82 6.04 9.41
CA LEU A 485 2.27 5.27 8.24
C LEU A 485 1.05 4.63 7.60
N TYR A 486 0.99 4.68 6.27
CA TYR A 486 -0.03 4.05 5.45
C TYR A 486 0.63 3.28 4.31
N PHE A 487 0.07 2.15 3.91
CA PHE A 487 0.37 1.50 2.63
C PHE A 487 -0.85 1.60 1.71
N PHE A 488 -0.63 2.00 0.47
CA PHE A 488 -1.58 1.82 -0.63
C PHE A 488 -1.15 0.60 -1.45
N ASP A 489 -2.05 -0.36 -1.63
CA ASP A 489 -1.87 -1.53 -2.49
C ASP A 489 -2.25 -1.16 -3.92
N VAL A 490 -1.30 -1.17 -4.86
CA VAL A 490 -1.58 -0.79 -6.26
C VAL A 490 -2.30 -1.87 -7.07
N ILE A 491 -2.47 -3.08 -6.52
CA ILE A 491 -3.17 -4.17 -7.20
C ILE A 491 -4.68 -4.10 -6.94
N SER A 492 -5.11 -3.76 -5.71
CA SER A 492 -6.53 -3.60 -5.38
C SER A 492 -6.96 -2.19 -4.98
N GLU A 493 -6.08 -1.21 -5.14
CA GLU A 493 -6.36 0.22 -4.99
C GLU A 493 -6.91 0.61 -3.60
N THR A 494 -6.48 -0.12 -2.56
CA THR A 494 -6.94 0.02 -1.16
C THR A 494 -5.84 0.51 -0.22
N TRP A 495 -6.25 1.29 0.79
CA TRP A 495 -5.38 1.80 1.85
C TRP A 495 -5.38 0.93 3.11
N SER A 496 -4.21 0.71 3.71
CA SER A 496 -4.02 0.04 5.00
C SER A 496 -3.14 0.86 5.94
N LYS A 497 -3.73 1.41 7.01
CA LYS A 497 -3.01 2.15 8.05
C LYS A 497 -2.12 1.20 8.88
N GLN A 498 -0.85 1.54 9.02
CA GLN A 498 0.10 0.81 9.86
C GLN A 498 0.34 1.52 11.21
N GLU A 499 0.66 0.73 12.22
CA GLU A 499 1.14 1.16 13.53
C GLU A 499 2.47 0.46 13.84
N PHE A 500 3.45 1.25 14.30
CA PHE A 500 4.78 0.75 14.59
C PHE A 500 4.77 -0.15 15.83
N SER A 501 5.39 -1.32 15.75
CA SER A 501 5.66 -2.16 16.92
C SER A 501 6.84 -1.58 17.71
N GLY A 502 6.58 -1.17 18.95
CA GLY A 502 7.57 -0.51 19.81
C GLY A 502 7.65 1.00 19.54
N ASN A 503 8.86 1.53 19.40
CA ASN A 503 9.08 2.95 19.19
C ASN A 503 8.53 3.41 17.83
N SER A 504 7.85 4.57 17.85
CA SER A 504 7.29 5.24 16.69
C SER A 504 8.03 6.56 16.47
N PRO A 505 8.41 6.95 15.23
CA PRO A 505 9.17 8.16 14.98
C PRO A 505 8.45 9.43 15.44
N ASN A 506 9.20 10.52 15.61
CA ASN A 506 8.60 11.84 15.76
C ASN A 506 7.80 12.24 14.50
N PRO A 507 6.67 12.97 14.63
CA PRO A 507 5.97 13.57 13.51
C PRO A 507 6.93 14.41 12.67
N ARG A 508 6.82 14.31 11.34
CA ARG A 508 7.64 15.11 10.42
C ARG A 508 6.99 15.24 9.06
N ASP A 509 7.13 16.41 8.45
CA ASP A 509 6.99 16.56 6.99
C ASP A 509 8.38 16.79 6.36
N MET A 510 8.43 16.89 5.03
CA MET A 510 9.61 17.30 4.27
C MET A 510 10.88 16.44 4.42
N ALA A 511 10.77 15.23 5.00
CA ALA A 511 11.82 14.24 5.10
C ALA A 511 11.93 13.36 3.83
N SER A 512 13.13 12.86 3.55
CA SER A 512 13.36 11.82 2.53
C SER A 512 13.00 10.44 3.08
N ALA A 513 12.41 9.57 2.26
CA ALA A 513 12.27 8.14 2.54
C ALA A 513 12.85 7.32 1.38
N ASN A 514 13.77 6.41 1.69
CA ASN A 514 14.54 5.67 0.70
C ASN A 514 14.52 4.17 1.01
N VAL A 515 14.11 3.35 0.04
CA VAL A 515 14.10 1.89 0.20
C VAL A 515 15.42 1.30 -0.27
N LEU A 516 16.10 0.61 0.64
CA LEU A 516 17.35 -0.09 0.37
C LEU A 516 17.39 -1.37 1.21
N ASN A 517 17.78 -2.50 0.62
CA ASN A 517 17.89 -3.80 1.28
C ASN A 517 16.63 -4.21 2.08
N ASN A 518 15.45 -3.92 1.52
CA ASN A 518 14.11 -4.18 2.09
C ASN A 518 13.85 -3.49 3.45
N ARG A 519 14.50 -2.34 3.64
CA ARG A 519 14.31 -1.39 4.75
C ARG A 519 13.98 -0.01 4.20
N VAL A 520 13.21 0.78 4.94
CA VAL A 520 12.96 2.19 4.62
C VAL A 520 13.84 3.05 5.51
N TYR A 521 14.76 3.80 4.92
CA TYR A 521 15.58 4.79 5.60
C TYR A 521 14.88 6.14 5.47
N VAL A 522 14.38 6.67 6.59
CA VAL A 522 13.75 7.99 6.68
C VAL A 522 14.72 8.92 7.39
N PHE A 523 15.14 9.99 6.72
CA PHE A 523 16.18 10.91 7.22
C PHE A 523 15.71 12.36 7.23
N GLY A 524 16.02 13.06 8.32
CA GLY A 524 15.70 14.46 8.53
C GLY A 524 14.21 14.74 8.54
N GLY A 525 13.82 15.94 8.11
CA GLY A 525 12.43 16.43 8.13
C GLY A 525 12.21 17.61 9.06
N TYR A 526 10.94 18.00 9.20
CA TYR A 526 10.52 19.17 9.95
C TYR A 526 9.25 18.94 10.79
N ASP A 527 9.26 19.40 12.04
CA ASP A 527 8.11 19.41 12.98
C ASP A 527 7.81 20.79 13.59
N GLY A 528 8.55 21.81 13.15
CA GLY A 528 8.78 23.06 13.89
C GLY A 528 10.27 23.41 13.95
N ARG A 529 11.13 22.38 13.98
CA ARG A 529 12.58 22.47 13.76
C ARG A 529 13.04 21.45 12.71
N ALA A 530 14.22 21.68 12.13
CA ALA A 530 14.88 20.68 11.30
C ALA A 530 15.35 19.47 12.13
N MET A 531 15.41 18.29 11.51
CA MET A 531 15.86 17.04 12.14
C MET A 531 17.10 16.45 11.46
N ASP A 532 17.89 15.70 12.22
CA ASP A 532 19.09 14.95 11.82
C ASP A 532 19.00 13.44 12.10
N ASP A 533 17.87 12.94 12.62
CA ASP A 533 17.72 11.53 12.98
C ASP A 533 17.40 10.64 11.75
N MET A 534 18.12 9.52 11.65
CA MET A 534 17.85 8.45 10.69
C MET A 534 16.95 7.40 11.35
N ASN A 535 15.69 7.32 10.93
CA ASN A 535 14.79 6.23 11.31
C ASN A 535 14.89 5.12 10.26
N VAL A 536 14.99 3.88 10.69
CA VAL A 536 14.89 2.69 9.83
C VAL A 536 13.59 1.98 10.14
N PHE A 537 12.71 1.90 9.13
CA PHE A 537 11.50 1.08 9.20
C PHE A 537 11.87 -0.33 8.74
N ASP A 538 11.72 -1.28 9.66
CA ASP A 538 12.03 -2.69 9.47
C ASP A 538 10.71 -3.47 9.42
N LEU A 539 10.41 -4.10 8.27
CA LEU A 539 9.24 -4.98 8.16
C LEU A 539 9.39 -6.25 9.01
N SER A 540 8.28 -6.85 9.42
CA SER A 540 8.29 -8.10 10.19
C SER A 540 8.96 -9.24 9.40
N PRO A 541 9.60 -10.23 10.06
CA PRO A 541 10.31 -11.31 9.35
C PRO A 541 9.42 -12.09 8.37
N LYS A 542 8.14 -12.31 8.73
CA LYS A 542 7.15 -12.98 7.88
C LYS A 542 6.81 -12.14 6.63
N LEU A 543 6.69 -10.82 6.79
CA LEU A 543 6.37 -9.91 5.68
C LEU A 543 7.57 -9.75 4.72
N LYS A 544 8.79 -9.61 5.28
CA LYS A 544 10.05 -9.62 4.50
C LYS A 544 10.21 -10.87 3.66
N SER A 545 9.98 -12.06 4.25
CA SER A 545 10.19 -13.32 3.51
C SER A 545 9.25 -13.49 2.32
N LEU A 546 8.11 -12.78 2.29
CA LEU A 546 7.16 -12.81 1.19
C LEU A 546 7.45 -11.75 0.13
N ILE A 547 7.72 -10.49 0.52
CA ILE A 547 8.04 -9.39 -0.40
C ILE A 547 9.33 -9.65 -1.18
N ASN A 548 10.29 -10.38 -0.60
CA ASN A 548 11.52 -10.78 -1.28
C ASN A 548 11.30 -11.82 -2.40
N THR A 549 10.12 -12.45 -2.49
CA THR A 549 9.79 -13.34 -3.61
C THR A 549 9.51 -12.46 -4.84
N LYS A 550 10.48 -12.41 -5.76
CA LYS A 550 10.38 -11.58 -6.97
C LYS A 550 9.12 -11.91 -7.77
N PHE A 551 8.35 -10.88 -8.09
CA PHE A 551 7.30 -10.91 -9.10
C PHE A 551 7.95 -10.63 -10.47
N TYR A 552 7.79 -11.55 -11.41
CA TYR A 552 8.23 -11.45 -12.81
C TYR A 552 7.16 -12.05 -13.72
#